data_AF-A0A1T5KGJ7-F1
#
_entry.id   AF-A0A1T5KGJ7-F1
#
_cell.length_a   1.000
_cell.length_b   1.000
_cell.length_c   1.000
_cell.angle_alpha   90.00
_cell.angle_beta   90.00
_cell.angle_gamma   90.00
#
_symmetry.space_group_name_H-M   'P 1'
#
loop_
_entity.id
_entity.type
_entity.pdbx_description
1 polymer ?
#
loop_
_entity_poly.entity_id
_entity_poly.type
_entity_poly.pdbx_seq_one_letter_code
_entity_poly.pdbx_strand_id
1 'polypeptide(L)'
;MTKLSNRMRLLLSSALLACCCLVLAGTTLAAEPTDADIDKLLQASRAESVLNAIVPQMETMQRQQFDQMMAGKELTPEQRAEADRLLARTNEIMRKALSWQEMRPLYIDVYKKTFTREDVRAITKFYESSAGRSLLDKTPALMQNLMGAIQVKMAPVMEQLQAEMKNVTPEPVPAPPVTPTKKKKKR
;
A
#
# COMPACT_ATOMS: atom_id res chain seq x y z
N MET A 1 -41.06 66.66 3.68
CA MET A 1 -40.81 65.24 3.30
C MET A 1 -39.31 64.92 3.14
N THR A 2 -38.41 65.53 3.93
CA THR A 2 -36.94 65.46 3.73
C THR A 2 -36.18 64.70 4.81
N LYS A 3 -36.82 64.33 5.93
CA LYS A 3 -36.16 63.59 7.05
C LYS A 3 -36.16 62.06 6.87
N LEU A 4 -37.06 61.52 6.04
CA LEU A 4 -37.18 60.07 5.80
C LEU A 4 -36.04 59.54 4.90
N SER A 5 -35.53 60.37 3.99
CA SER A 5 -34.47 60.01 3.04
C SER A 5 -33.10 59.83 3.71
N ASN A 6 -32.78 60.60 4.75
CA ASN A 6 -31.48 60.48 5.44
C ASN A 6 -31.41 59.26 6.36
N ARG A 7 -32.51 58.84 6.99
CA ARG A 7 -32.53 57.61 7.80
C ARG A 7 -32.44 56.36 6.94
N MET A 8 -33.08 56.35 5.76
CA MET A 8 -32.96 55.27 4.78
C MET A 8 -31.52 55.17 4.24
N ARG A 9 -30.89 56.32 3.93
CA ARG A 9 -29.48 56.38 3.50
C ARG A 9 -28.52 55.90 4.59
N LEU A 10 -28.71 56.29 5.85
CA LEU A 10 -27.88 55.82 6.97
C LEU A 10 -28.02 54.30 7.20
N LEU A 11 -29.24 53.76 7.10
CA LEU A 11 -29.49 52.32 7.25
C LEU A 11 -28.91 51.51 6.09
N LEU A 12 -28.98 52.04 4.86
CA LEU A 12 -28.34 51.45 3.67
C LEU A 12 -26.81 51.48 3.77
N SER A 13 -26.21 52.57 4.28
CA SER A 13 -24.76 52.66 4.51
C SER A 13 -24.27 51.70 5.62
N SER A 14 -25.10 51.49 6.65
CA SER A 14 -24.79 50.57 7.75
C SER A 14 -24.90 49.10 7.33
N ALA A 15 -25.87 48.77 6.47
CA ALA A 15 -26.02 47.44 5.88
C ALA A 15 -24.90 47.11 4.88
N LEU A 16 -24.41 48.10 4.12
CA LEU A 16 -23.32 47.91 3.17
C LEU A 16 -21.96 47.70 3.86
N LEU A 17 -21.73 48.35 5.01
CA LEU A 17 -20.51 48.15 5.81
C LEU A 17 -20.49 46.78 6.52
N ALA A 18 -21.65 46.28 6.95
CA ALA A 18 -21.78 44.95 7.54
C ALA A 18 -21.61 43.81 6.51
N CYS A 19 -22.00 44.04 5.25
CA CYS A 19 -21.80 43.08 4.16
C CYS A 19 -20.33 42.97 3.70
N CYS A 20 -19.53 44.04 3.82
CA CYS A 20 -18.10 44.01 3.46
C CYS A 20 -17.22 43.25 4.48
N CYS A 21 -17.63 43.08 5.74
CA CYS A 21 -16.86 42.32 6.73
C CYS A 21 -17.03 40.80 6.62
N LEU A 22 -18.02 40.30 5.88
CA LEU A 22 -18.29 38.86 5.72
C LEU A 22 -17.58 38.21 4.52
N VAL A 23 -16.89 38.98 3.68
CA VAL A 23 -16.19 38.46 2.48
C VAL A 23 -14.70 38.18 2.75
N LEU A 24 -14.22 38.41 3.98
CA LEU A 24 -12.88 38.01 4.43
C LEU A 24 -12.84 36.59 5.03
N ALA A 25 -13.82 35.74 4.73
CA ALA A 25 -13.67 34.30 4.92
C ALA A 25 -12.59 33.81 3.95
N GLY A 26 -11.34 33.92 4.40
CA GLY A 26 -10.15 33.78 3.59
C GLY A 26 -10.16 32.48 2.81
N THR A 27 -9.71 32.56 1.57
CA THR A 27 -9.00 31.45 0.96
C THR A 27 -7.79 31.18 1.83
N THR A 28 -7.95 30.36 2.88
CA THR A 28 -6.81 29.77 3.56
C THR A 28 -6.12 28.92 2.51
N LEU A 29 -5.09 29.48 1.86
CA LEU A 29 -4.16 28.67 1.09
C LEU A 29 -3.71 27.57 2.05
N ALA A 30 -4.08 26.33 1.74
CA ALA A 30 -3.76 25.22 2.59
C ALA A 30 -2.24 25.18 2.76
N ALA A 31 -1.79 25.38 4.00
CA ALA A 31 -0.37 25.59 4.23
C ALA A 31 0.37 24.29 3.94
N GLU A 32 1.52 24.36 3.30
CA GLU A 32 2.36 23.17 3.16
C GLU A 32 2.85 22.69 4.52
N PRO A 33 2.89 21.38 4.79
CA PRO A 33 3.43 20.84 6.02
C PRO A 33 4.94 21.10 6.12
N THR A 34 5.41 21.37 7.34
CA THR A 34 6.85 21.45 7.63
C THR A 34 7.45 20.05 7.74
N ASP A 35 8.77 19.92 7.62
CA ASP A 35 9.49 18.66 7.85
C ASP A 35 9.14 18.08 9.23
N ALA A 36 9.07 18.94 10.24
CA ALA A 36 8.73 18.55 11.60
C ALA A 36 7.27 18.04 11.74
N ASP A 37 6.32 18.58 10.96
CA ASP A 37 4.95 18.07 10.95
C ASP A 37 4.92 16.65 10.39
N ILE A 38 5.66 16.39 9.30
CA ILE A 38 5.74 15.09 8.64
C ILE A 38 6.52 14.09 9.49
N ASP A 39 7.61 14.49 10.13
CA ASP A 39 8.36 13.61 11.03
C ASP A 39 7.48 13.06 12.14
N LYS A 40 6.66 13.92 12.75
CA LYS A 40 5.71 13.48 13.78
C LYS A 40 4.70 12.48 13.21
N LEU A 41 4.18 12.72 12.00
CA LEU A 41 3.29 11.78 11.33
C LEU A 41 3.96 10.42 11.10
N LEU A 42 5.17 10.42 10.55
CA LEU A 42 5.93 9.21 10.23
C LEU A 42 6.28 8.42 11.51
N GLN A 43 6.62 9.11 12.59
CA GLN A 43 6.84 8.51 13.90
C GLN A 43 5.54 7.92 14.47
N ALA A 44 4.45 8.69 14.50
CA ALA A 44 3.17 8.26 15.05
C ALA A 44 2.58 7.06 14.30
N SER A 45 2.74 7.03 12.98
CA SER A 45 2.30 5.93 12.10
C SER A 45 3.24 4.70 12.10
N ARG A 46 4.41 4.79 12.76
CA ARG A 46 5.46 3.76 12.77
C ARG A 46 5.97 3.39 11.36
N ALA A 47 6.09 4.39 10.48
CA ALA A 47 6.51 4.19 9.09
C ALA A 47 7.89 3.50 8.97
N GLU A 48 8.83 3.83 9.85
CA GLU A 48 10.15 3.17 9.90
C GLU A 48 10.03 1.67 10.21
N SER A 49 9.15 1.29 11.14
CA SER A 49 8.93 -0.13 11.47
C SER A 49 8.36 -0.90 10.28
N VAL A 50 7.47 -0.28 9.50
CA VAL A 50 6.92 -0.87 8.27
C VAL A 50 8.02 -1.10 7.24
N LEU A 51 8.88 -0.10 7.02
CA LEU A 51 10.01 -0.22 6.10
C LEU A 51 10.96 -1.35 6.53
N ASN A 52 11.31 -1.40 7.82
CA ASN A 52 12.17 -2.43 8.39
C ASN A 52 11.56 -3.85 8.30
N ALA A 53 10.23 -3.97 8.28
CA ALA A 53 9.55 -5.25 8.12
C ALA A 53 9.51 -5.74 6.66
N ILE A 54 9.49 -4.83 5.67
CA ILE A 54 9.39 -5.18 4.24
C ILE A 54 10.73 -5.69 3.70
N VAL A 55 11.86 -5.10 4.12
CA VAL A 55 13.19 -5.43 3.56
C VAL A 55 13.52 -6.93 3.66
N PRO A 56 13.37 -7.61 4.81
CA PRO A 56 13.64 -9.05 4.90
C PRO A 56 12.74 -9.91 4.01
N GLN A 57 11.50 -9.48 3.79
CA GLN A 57 10.56 -10.18 2.90
C GLN A 57 11.02 -10.08 1.44
N MET A 58 11.51 -8.90 1.01
CA MET A 58 12.07 -8.72 -0.33
C MET A 58 13.32 -9.57 -0.55
N GLU A 59 14.21 -9.65 0.44
CA GLU A 59 15.40 -10.52 0.37
C GLU A 59 15.04 -11.99 0.29
N THR A 60 14.03 -12.43 1.04
CA THR A 60 13.52 -13.80 0.99
C THR A 60 12.99 -14.12 -0.40
N MET A 61 12.21 -13.21 -0.99
CA MET A 61 11.69 -13.36 -2.35
C MET A 61 12.82 -13.40 -3.38
N GLN A 62 13.86 -12.56 -3.24
CA GLN A 62 15.02 -12.57 -4.13
C GLN A 62 15.79 -13.89 -4.04
N ARG A 63 16.00 -14.41 -2.82
CA ARG A 63 16.63 -15.72 -2.62
C ARG A 63 15.81 -16.85 -3.25
N GLN A 64 14.49 -16.84 -3.07
CA GLN A 64 13.61 -17.83 -3.69
C GLN A 64 13.69 -17.79 -5.22
N GLN A 65 13.69 -16.59 -5.82
CA GLN A 65 13.87 -16.43 -7.27
C GLN A 65 15.24 -16.93 -7.74
N PHE A 66 16.29 -16.66 -6.96
CA PHE A 66 17.63 -17.16 -7.25
C PHE A 66 17.67 -18.70 -7.22
N ASP A 67 17.15 -19.31 -6.17
CA ASP A 67 17.11 -20.76 -6.01
C ASP A 67 16.33 -21.42 -7.16
N GLN A 68 15.23 -20.79 -7.60
CA GLN A 68 14.47 -21.24 -8.78
C GLN A 68 15.27 -21.15 -10.08
N MET A 69 16.03 -20.07 -10.31
CA MET A 69 16.88 -19.93 -11.50
C MET A 69 18.05 -20.92 -11.53
N MET A 70 18.48 -21.39 -10.35
CA MET A 70 19.56 -22.36 -10.21
C MET A 70 19.06 -23.80 -10.06
N ALA A 71 17.74 -24.00 -10.00
CA ALA A 71 17.14 -25.33 -9.93
C ALA A 71 17.57 -26.18 -11.14
N GLY A 72 18.06 -27.38 -10.87
CA GLY A 72 18.54 -28.32 -11.90
C GLY A 72 19.91 -27.98 -12.50
N LYS A 73 20.59 -26.92 -12.03
CA LYS A 73 21.98 -26.65 -12.39
C LYS A 73 22.91 -27.22 -11.33
N GLU A 74 23.87 -28.05 -11.75
CA GLU A 74 24.97 -28.44 -10.88
C GLU A 74 25.99 -27.31 -10.84
N LEU A 75 26.27 -26.82 -9.63
CA LEU A 75 27.29 -25.79 -9.40
C LEU A 75 28.48 -26.42 -8.70
N THR A 76 29.68 -26.04 -9.11
CA THR A 76 30.88 -26.33 -8.31
C THR A 76 30.81 -25.57 -6.97
N PRO A 77 31.54 -26.00 -5.93
CA PRO A 77 31.63 -25.28 -4.67
C PRO A 77 32.02 -23.80 -4.84
N GLU A 78 32.93 -23.51 -5.78
CA GLU A 78 33.39 -22.16 -6.08
C GLU A 78 32.28 -21.31 -6.70
N GLN A 79 31.51 -21.88 -7.63
CA GLN A 79 30.37 -21.20 -8.25
C GLN A 79 29.26 -20.89 -7.24
N ARG A 80 28.99 -21.83 -6.32
CA ARG A 80 28.03 -21.60 -5.24
C ARG A 80 28.51 -20.51 -4.27
N ALA A 81 29.78 -20.53 -3.88
CA ALA A 81 30.34 -19.49 -3.02
C ALA A 81 30.28 -18.10 -3.67
N GLU A 82 30.55 -18.00 -4.97
CA GLU A 82 30.44 -16.72 -5.70
C GLU A 82 28.99 -16.23 -5.79
N ALA A 83 28.05 -17.14 -6.07
CA ALA A 83 26.62 -16.82 -6.04
C ALA A 83 26.15 -16.30 -4.68
N ASP A 84 26.55 -16.95 -3.59
CA ASP A 84 26.18 -16.52 -2.23
C ASP A 84 26.76 -15.13 -1.90
N ARG A 85 28.00 -14.84 -2.33
CA ARG A 85 28.62 -13.51 -2.19
C ARG A 85 27.88 -12.44 -2.98
N LEU A 86 27.46 -12.76 -4.22
CA LEU A 86 26.69 -11.85 -5.06
C LEU A 86 25.33 -11.52 -4.43
N LEU A 87 24.63 -12.53 -3.90
CA LEU A 87 23.37 -12.33 -3.18
C LEU A 87 23.56 -11.46 -1.94
N ALA A 88 24.59 -11.74 -1.14
CA ALA A 88 24.90 -10.95 0.06
C ALA A 88 25.15 -9.47 -0.29
N ARG A 89 25.97 -9.20 -1.31
CA ARG A 89 26.26 -7.83 -1.77
C ARG A 89 25.01 -7.12 -2.29
N THR A 90 24.18 -7.82 -3.06
CA THR A 90 22.91 -7.26 -3.56
C THR A 90 21.97 -6.91 -2.41
N ASN A 91 21.86 -7.77 -1.41
CA ASN A 91 21.07 -7.53 -0.20
C ASN A 91 21.59 -6.31 0.58
N GLU A 92 22.90 -6.16 0.75
CA GLU A 92 23.49 -4.99 1.42
C GLU A 92 23.17 -3.68 0.70
N ILE A 93 23.26 -3.67 -0.64
CA ILE A 93 22.89 -2.51 -1.47
C ILE A 93 21.41 -2.17 -1.26
N MET A 94 20.54 -3.17 -1.30
CA MET A 94 19.10 -2.99 -1.07
C MET A 94 18.80 -2.48 0.33
N ARG A 95 19.42 -3.04 1.38
CA ARG A 95 19.27 -2.60 2.76
C ARG A 95 19.68 -1.15 2.94
N LYS A 96 20.78 -0.72 2.31
CA LYS A 96 21.23 0.67 2.36
C LYS A 96 20.22 1.58 1.69
N ALA A 97 19.85 1.28 0.43
CA ALA A 97 18.92 2.09 -0.36
C ALA A 97 17.53 2.22 0.28
N LEU A 98 17.07 1.16 0.95
CA LEU A 98 15.79 1.13 1.67
C LEU A 98 15.94 1.40 3.17
N SER A 99 17.09 1.88 3.63
CA SER A 99 17.25 2.27 5.02
C SER A 99 16.39 3.50 5.33
N TRP A 100 15.98 3.63 6.60
CA TRP A 100 15.22 4.81 7.02
C TRP A 100 15.95 6.12 6.74
N GLN A 101 17.28 6.12 6.89
CA GLN A 101 18.12 7.29 6.62
C GLN A 101 18.02 7.76 5.16
N GLU A 102 18.05 6.84 4.19
CA GLU A 102 17.94 7.15 2.76
C GLU A 102 16.50 7.44 2.34
N MET A 103 15.52 6.73 2.92
CA MET A 103 14.11 6.82 2.53
C MET A 103 13.37 8.01 3.17
N ARG A 104 13.77 8.46 4.37
CA ARG A 104 13.07 9.54 5.08
C ARG A 104 12.96 10.84 4.26
N PRO A 105 14.02 11.36 3.60
CA PRO A 105 13.90 12.56 2.77
C PRO A 105 12.86 12.41 1.64
N LEU A 106 12.80 11.22 1.02
CA LEU A 106 11.80 10.91 0.00
C LEU A 106 10.38 10.92 0.58
N TYR A 107 10.18 10.32 1.76
CA TYR A 107 8.89 10.40 2.45
C TYR A 107 8.49 11.85 2.69
N ILE A 108 9.39 12.68 3.24
CA ILE A 108 9.09 14.09 3.51
C ILE A 108 8.67 14.83 2.24
N ASP A 109 9.43 14.70 1.15
CA ASP A 109 9.12 15.36 -0.12
C ASP A 109 7.75 14.93 -0.68
N VAL A 110 7.47 13.62 -0.66
CA VAL A 110 6.19 13.09 -1.17
C VAL A 110 5.01 13.53 -0.30
N TYR A 111 5.15 13.53 1.03
CA TYR A 111 4.08 14.00 1.93
C TYR A 111 3.81 15.49 1.74
N LYS A 112 4.84 16.33 1.59
CA LYS A 112 4.67 17.77 1.32
C LYS A 112 3.88 18.05 0.04
N LYS A 113 4.15 17.28 -1.01
CA LYS A 113 3.48 17.42 -2.32
C LYS A 113 2.04 16.91 -2.32
N THR A 114 1.69 16.06 -1.36
CA THR A 114 0.42 15.32 -1.38
C THR A 114 -0.59 15.86 -0.38
N PHE A 115 -0.14 16.26 0.82
CA PHE A 115 -1.01 16.61 1.93
C PHE A 115 -0.82 18.05 2.38
N THR A 116 -1.92 18.63 2.87
CA THR A 116 -1.86 19.92 3.55
C THR A 116 -1.32 19.75 4.97
N ARG A 117 -0.86 20.84 5.58
CA ARG A 117 -0.44 20.84 7.00
C ARG A 117 -1.58 20.45 7.93
N GLU A 118 -2.79 20.86 7.60
CA GLU A 118 -4.01 20.49 8.32
C GLU A 118 -4.23 18.98 8.31
N ASP A 119 -4.13 18.34 7.14
CA ASP A 119 -4.25 16.89 7.00
C ASP A 119 -3.19 16.15 7.81
N VAL A 120 -1.92 16.53 7.62
CA VAL A 120 -0.79 15.89 8.32
C VAL A 120 -1.00 15.92 9.83
N ARG A 121 -1.37 17.08 10.39
CA ARG A 121 -1.62 17.19 11.84
C ARG A 121 -2.82 16.39 12.31
N ALA A 122 -3.90 16.37 11.53
CA ALA A 122 -5.10 15.60 11.87
C ALA A 122 -4.81 14.10 11.89
N ILE A 123 -4.09 13.60 10.88
CA ILE A 123 -3.68 12.19 10.78
C ILE A 123 -2.71 11.83 11.91
N THR A 124 -1.73 12.69 12.21
CA THR A 124 -0.81 12.50 13.36
C THR A 124 -1.59 12.38 14.67
N LYS A 125 -2.52 13.30 14.93
CA LYS A 125 -3.36 13.27 16.14
C LYS A 125 -4.16 11.99 16.25
N PHE A 126 -4.67 11.47 15.13
CA PHE A 126 -5.35 10.19 15.10
C PHE A 126 -4.42 9.04 15.50
N TYR A 127 -3.25 8.92 14.88
CA TYR A 127 -2.29 7.85 15.21
C TYR A 127 -1.74 7.96 16.64
N GLU A 128 -1.66 9.16 17.21
CA GLU A 128 -1.30 9.37 18.61
C GLU A 128 -2.43 9.04 19.60
N SER A 129 -3.68 8.95 19.15
CA SER A 129 -4.82 8.61 20.00
C SER A 129 -4.77 7.15 20.47
N SER A 130 -5.49 6.83 21.56
CA SER A 130 -5.63 5.44 22.03
C SER A 130 -6.22 4.52 20.96
N ALA A 131 -7.19 5.02 20.19
CA ALA A 131 -7.81 4.30 19.09
C ALA A 131 -6.82 4.06 17.94
N GLY A 132 -6.07 5.09 17.50
CA GLY A 132 -5.09 4.97 16.43
C GLY A 132 -3.94 4.02 16.78
N ARG A 133 -3.41 4.10 18.00
CA ARG A 133 -2.42 3.13 18.49
C ARG A 133 -2.98 1.72 18.55
N SER A 134 -4.20 1.55 19.09
CA SER A 134 -4.85 0.24 19.12
C SER A 134 -5.12 -0.30 17.71
N LEU A 135 -5.39 0.56 16.72
CA LEU A 135 -5.54 0.14 15.33
C LEU A 135 -4.21 -0.42 14.82
N LEU A 136 -3.09 0.30 14.99
CA LEU A 136 -1.76 -0.16 14.58
C LEU A 136 -1.40 -1.50 15.25
N ASP A 137 -1.63 -1.62 16.56
CA ASP A 137 -1.27 -2.81 17.33
C ASP A 137 -2.13 -4.04 16.96
N LYS A 138 -3.42 -3.84 16.69
CA LYS A 138 -4.38 -4.94 16.47
C LYS A 138 -4.59 -5.30 15.01
N THR A 139 -4.19 -4.46 14.06
CA THR A 139 -4.37 -4.74 12.62
C THR A 139 -3.74 -6.07 12.19
N PRO A 140 -2.51 -6.44 12.62
CA PRO A 140 -1.93 -7.74 12.26
C PRO A 140 -2.80 -8.92 12.75
N ALA A 141 -3.23 -8.88 14.02
CA ALA A 141 -4.10 -9.91 14.58
C ALA A 141 -5.48 -9.94 13.92
N LEU A 142 -6.04 -8.78 13.57
CA LEU A 142 -7.30 -8.67 12.83
C LEU A 142 -7.19 -9.37 11.47
N MET A 143 -6.11 -9.14 10.71
CA MET A 143 -5.89 -9.79 9.42
C MET A 143 -5.72 -11.30 9.57
N GLN A 144 -4.97 -11.76 10.58
CA GLN A 144 -4.82 -13.18 10.88
C GLN A 144 -6.16 -13.85 11.22
N ASN A 145 -6.95 -13.23 12.09
CA ASN A 145 -8.28 -13.72 12.47
C ASN A 145 -9.22 -13.75 11.26
N LEU A 146 -9.17 -12.74 10.40
CA LEU A 146 -9.99 -12.69 9.19
C LEU A 146 -9.65 -13.83 8.22
N MET A 147 -8.36 -14.12 8.01
CA MET A 147 -7.95 -15.26 7.19
C MET A 147 -8.46 -16.58 7.77
N GLY A 148 -8.36 -16.78 9.08
CA GLY A 148 -8.91 -17.97 9.75
C GLY A 148 -10.44 -18.08 9.57
N ALA A 149 -11.17 -16.98 9.73
CA ALA A 149 -12.61 -16.95 9.53
C ALA A 149 -13.01 -17.28 8.08
N ILE A 150 -12.26 -16.77 7.09
CA ILE A 150 -12.46 -17.10 5.68
C ILE A 150 -12.23 -18.59 5.43
N GLN A 151 -11.16 -19.19 6.00
CA GLN A 151 -10.90 -20.63 5.85
C GLN A 151 -12.05 -21.49 6.38
N VAL A 152 -12.56 -21.18 7.57
CA VAL A 152 -13.71 -21.88 8.16
C VAL A 152 -14.96 -21.72 7.27
N LYS A 153 -15.20 -20.52 6.73
CA LYS A 153 -16.34 -20.26 5.85
C LYS A 153 -16.23 -20.97 4.50
N MET A 154 -15.01 -21.14 3.97
CA MET A 154 -14.77 -21.78 2.67
C MET A 154 -14.73 -23.31 2.73
N ALA A 155 -14.47 -23.91 3.90
CA ALA A 155 -14.43 -25.36 4.07
C ALA A 155 -15.66 -26.10 3.51
N PRO A 156 -16.92 -25.75 3.86
CA PRO A 156 -18.10 -26.43 3.31
C PRO A 156 -18.28 -26.20 1.80
N VAL A 157 -17.86 -25.03 1.29
CA VAL A 157 -17.90 -24.75 -0.16
C VAL A 157 -16.96 -25.70 -0.91
N MET A 158 -15.77 -25.95 -0.37
CA MET A 158 -14.82 -26.89 -0.94
C MET A 158 -15.35 -28.33 -0.93
N GLU A 159 -16.03 -28.74 0.14
CA GLU A 159 -16.70 -30.05 0.22
C GLU A 159 -17.81 -30.18 -0.83
N GLN A 160 -18.63 -29.14 -0.99
CA GLN A 160 -19.68 -29.09 -2.00
C GLN A 160 -19.10 -29.18 -3.43
N LEU A 161 -18.03 -28.44 -3.72
CA LEU A 161 -17.33 -28.51 -5.00
C LEU A 161 -16.78 -29.92 -5.27
N GLN A 162 -16.19 -30.57 -4.26
CA GLN A 162 -15.71 -31.95 -4.39
C GLN A 162 -16.85 -32.93 -4.65
N ALA A 163 -18.01 -32.75 -4.03
CA ALA A 163 -19.18 -33.57 -4.28
C ALA A 163 -19.70 -33.39 -5.72
N GLU A 164 -19.76 -32.15 -6.21
CA GLU A 164 -20.21 -31.86 -7.57
C GLU A 164 -19.24 -32.44 -8.61
N MET A 165 -17.91 -32.32 -8.39
CA MET A 165 -16.90 -32.92 -9.27
C MET A 165 -17.01 -34.45 -9.35
N LYS A 166 -17.46 -35.12 -8.28
CA LYS A 166 -17.72 -36.57 -8.30
C LYS A 166 -19.00 -36.94 -9.06
N ASN A 167 -19.95 -36.02 -9.16
CA ASN A 167 -21.19 -36.20 -9.90
C ASN A 167 -21.04 -35.91 -11.40
N VAL A 168 -19.95 -35.24 -11.81
CA VAL A 168 -19.55 -35.16 -13.21
C VAL A 168 -18.95 -36.52 -13.60
N THR A 169 -19.77 -37.38 -14.21
CA THR A 169 -19.28 -38.55 -14.95
C THR A 169 -18.25 -38.10 -15.98
N PRO A 170 -17.06 -38.72 -16.06
CA PRO A 170 -16.20 -38.53 -17.22
C PRO A 170 -16.96 -39.10 -18.42
N GLU A 171 -17.66 -38.26 -19.18
CA GLU A 171 -17.97 -38.64 -20.55
C GLU A 171 -16.62 -38.90 -21.24
N PRO A 172 -16.46 -40.04 -21.95
CA PRO A 172 -15.28 -40.26 -22.74
C PRO A 172 -15.19 -39.11 -23.73
N VAL A 173 -14.19 -38.25 -23.58
CA VAL A 173 -13.82 -37.34 -24.67
C VAL A 173 -13.49 -38.26 -25.84
N PRO A 174 -14.28 -38.25 -26.94
CA PRO A 174 -13.98 -39.10 -28.08
C PRO A 174 -12.57 -38.77 -28.53
N ALA A 175 -11.71 -39.79 -28.58
CA ALA A 175 -10.33 -39.61 -29.01
C ALA A 175 -10.35 -38.86 -30.36
N PRO A 176 -9.59 -37.75 -30.50
CA PRO A 176 -9.50 -37.08 -31.79
C PRO A 176 -9.07 -38.11 -32.84
N PRO A 177 -9.68 -38.10 -34.04
CA PRO A 177 -9.41 -39.11 -35.05
C PRO A 177 -7.91 -39.17 -35.30
N VAL A 178 -7.33 -40.35 -35.11
CA VAL A 178 -5.93 -40.62 -35.41
C VAL A 178 -5.77 -40.51 -36.92
N THR A 179 -5.36 -39.34 -37.40
CA THR A 179 -4.99 -39.17 -38.80
C THR A 179 -3.81 -40.11 -39.07
N PRO A 180 -3.90 -41.07 -40.00
CA PRO A 180 -2.83 -42.00 -40.25
C PRO A 180 -1.56 -41.24 -40.64
N THR A 181 -0.50 -41.44 -39.88
CA THR A 181 0.83 -40.89 -40.17
C THR A 181 1.24 -41.37 -41.56
N LYS A 182 1.25 -40.47 -42.55
CA LYS A 182 1.89 -40.73 -43.85
C LYS A 182 3.32 -41.17 -43.57
N LYS A 183 3.61 -42.45 -43.85
CA LYS A 183 4.98 -42.98 -43.91
C LYS A 183 5.84 -42.01 -44.72
N LYS A 184 6.76 -41.29 -44.06
CA LYS A 184 7.86 -40.62 -44.74
C LYS A 184 8.67 -41.72 -45.44
N LYS A 185 8.47 -41.86 -46.75
CA LYS A 185 9.37 -42.61 -47.63
C LYS A 185 10.77 -42.01 -47.46
N LYS A 186 11.72 -42.82 -46.98
CA LYS A 186 13.15 -42.57 -47.14
C LYS A 186 13.43 -42.27 -48.61
N ARG A 187 13.97 -41.09 -48.90
CA ARG A 187 14.87 -40.82 -50.02
C ARG A 187 15.95 -39.89 -49.50
#